data_AF-A0A523R6E6-F1
#
_entry.id   AF-A0A523R6E6-F1
#
_cell.length_a   1.000
_cell.length_b   1.000
_cell.length_c   1.000
_cell.angle_alpha   90.00
_cell.angle_beta   90.00
_cell.angle_gamma   90.00
#
_symmetry.space_group_name_H-M   'P 1'
#
loop_
_entity.id
_entity.type
_entity.pdbx_description
1 polymer ?
#
loop_
_entity_poly.entity_id
_entity_poly.type
_entity_poly.pdbx_seq_one_letter_code
_entity_poly.pdbx_strand_id
1 'polypeptide(L)'
;FRATQDFYRENNEWIKELIKKEGQPALLELWEERYFYFVLKFERPVLSAQNRSATLSTNQIDVESSLEYMVDNEGKKRQKYDIHFTDVDGIKKYPVILHNSPTGGLERILWGLIETAIRDKDKIVPGFRTWLSPIQVRILTISNDQHDYAEKILEILSKESYRVDFDDRNEKLGKKIRQSEIDWIPYTIILGTKEQEDQTISVRKRLIGHPIGPKKETSKNINNIKLSELIEMLKEDTKGFPKHKLPKPFRKFSTKISFRK
;
A
#
# COMPACT_ATOMS: atom_id res chain seq x y z
N PHE A 1 13.85 16.88 -5.84
CA PHE A 1 14.20 17.23 -7.23
C PHE A 1 15.71 17.24 -7.35
N ARG A 2 16.23 16.72 -8.45
CA ARG A 2 17.64 16.81 -8.83
C ARG A 2 17.70 17.36 -10.24
N ALA A 3 18.50 18.39 -10.48
CA ALA A 3 18.66 18.97 -11.81
C ALA A 3 20.12 19.37 -12.04
N THR A 4 20.56 19.38 -13.30
CA THR A 4 21.81 20.08 -13.62
C THR A 4 21.61 21.59 -13.49
N GLN A 5 22.67 22.32 -13.13
CA GLN A 5 22.59 23.77 -12.96
C GLN A 5 22.17 24.47 -14.24
N ASP A 6 22.73 24.08 -15.39
CA ASP A 6 22.41 24.67 -16.69
C ASP A 6 20.92 24.52 -17.02
N PHE A 7 20.40 23.29 -16.87
CA PHE A 7 18.98 23.00 -17.10
C PHE A 7 18.09 23.80 -16.14
N TYR A 8 18.49 23.92 -14.87
CA TYR A 8 17.75 24.73 -13.91
C TYR A 8 17.78 26.21 -14.29
N ARG A 9 18.93 26.81 -14.66
CA ARG A 9 19.00 28.23 -15.02
C ARG A 9 18.04 28.58 -16.15
N GLU A 10 17.99 27.75 -17.19
CA GLU A 10 17.10 27.91 -18.34
C GLU A 10 15.62 27.68 -18.01
N ASN A 11 15.32 26.77 -17.08
CA ASN A 11 13.95 26.28 -16.84
C ASN A 11 13.43 26.54 -15.41
N ASN A 12 14.04 27.45 -14.66
CA ASN A 12 13.79 27.59 -13.22
C ASN A 12 12.33 27.93 -12.89
N GLU A 13 11.66 28.79 -13.69
CA GLU A 13 10.26 29.15 -13.46
C GLU A 13 9.34 27.94 -13.67
N TRP A 14 9.56 27.16 -14.73
CA TRP A 14 8.81 25.93 -14.97
C TRP A 14 9.00 24.90 -13.84
N ILE A 15 10.22 24.73 -13.33
CA ILE A 15 10.49 23.84 -12.20
C ILE A 15 9.78 24.34 -10.92
N LYS A 16 9.81 25.64 -10.64
CA LYS A 16 9.09 26.24 -9.50
C LYS A 16 7.58 26.06 -9.62
N GLU A 17 7.00 26.20 -10.81
CA GLU A 17 5.58 25.92 -11.05
C GLU A 17 5.25 24.44 -10.79
N LEU A 18 6.13 23.53 -11.21
CA LEU A 18 5.96 22.10 -10.98
C LEU A 18 5.96 21.78 -9.47
N ILE A 19 6.87 22.38 -8.71
CA ILE A 19 6.90 22.28 -7.24
C ILE A 19 5.63 22.87 -6.62
N LYS A 20 5.17 24.05 -7.08
CA LYS A 20 3.93 24.68 -6.59
C LYS A 20 2.71 23.78 -6.83
N LYS A 21 2.63 23.11 -7.98
CA LYS A 21 1.54 22.18 -8.31
C LYS A 21 1.50 20.95 -7.40
N GLU A 22 2.64 20.51 -6.88
CA GLU A 22 2.68 19.40 -5.91
C GLU A 22 2.14 19.81 -4.52
N GLY A 23 2.12 21.11 -4.19
CA GLY A 23 1.58 21.62 -2.93
C GLY A 23 2.34 21.17 -1.68
N GLN A 24 3.58 20.68 -1.83
CA GLN A 24 4.43 20.18 -0.75
C GLN A 24 5.83 20.82 -0.83
N PRO A 25 6.53 21.01 0.31
CA PRO A 25 7.92 21.41 0.30
C PRO A 25 8.77 20.46 -0.54
N ALA A 26 9.68 21.02 -1.33
CA ALA A 26 10.60 20.26 -2.16
C ALA A 26 12.05 20.60 -1.81
N LEU A 27 12.89 19.57 -1.71
CA LEU A 27 14.34 19.73 -1.75
C LEU A 27 14.79 19.72 -3.21
N LEU A 28 15.50 20.77 -3.62
CA LEU A 28 16.12 20.87 -4.94
C LEU A 28 17.64 20.75 -4.80
N GLU A 29 18.18 19.69 -5.38
CA GLU A 29 19.61 19.44 -5.49
C GLU A 29 20.07 19.84 -6.90
N LEU A 30 21.09 20.69 -6.98
CA LEU A 30 21.64 21.17 -8.25
C LEU A 30 23.04 20.59 -8.47
N TRP A 31 23.28 20.03 -9.65
CA TRP A 31 24.56 19.45 -10.02
C TRP A 31 25.29 20.34 -11.02
N GLU A 32 26.55 20.64 -10.74
CA GLU A 32 27.43 21.37 -11.66
C GLU A 32 27.64 20.57 -12.95
N GLU A 33 27.87 19.27 -12.82
CA GLU A 33 28.05 18.35 -13.95
C GLU A 33 26.93 17.31 -14.00
N ARG A 34 26.67 16.79 -15.21
CA ARG A 34 25.69 15.73 -15.41
C ARG A 34 26.33 14.36 -15.13
N TYR A 35 25.98 13.76 -13.99
CA TYR A 35 26.48 12.43 -13.59
C TYR A 35 25.70 11.25 -14.19
N PHE A 36 24.45 11.46 -14.61
CA PHE A 36 23.56 10.42 -15.11
C PHE A 36 23.00 10.80 -16.48
N TYR A 37 22.34 9.88 -17.18
CA TYR A 37 21.74 10.14 -18.48
C TYR A 37 20.64 11.23 -18.48
N PHE A 38 20.15 11.65 -17.31
CA PHE A 38 19.09 12.63 -17.16
C PHE A 38 19.60 14.02 -16.73
N VAL A 39 18.87 15.06 -17.14
CA VAL A 39 19.10 16.47 -16.73
C VAL A 39 18.18 16.93 -15.61
N LEU A 40 17.04 16.25 -15.45
CA LEU A 40 16.10 16.47 -14.36
C LEU A 40 15.58 15.12 -13.87
N LYS A 41 15.58 14.94 -12.55
CA LYS A 41 14.91 13.84 -11.86
C LYS A 41 14.01 14.36 -10.76
N PHE A 42 12.72 14.16 -10.96
CA PHE A 42 11.68 14.34 -9.96
C PHE A 42 11.52 13.04 -9.17
N GLU A 43 11.48 13.14 -7.84
CA GLU A 43 11.37 11.99 -6.95
C GLU A 43 10.36 12.29 -5.84
N ARG A 44 9.53 11.30 -5.50
CA ARG A 44 8.72 11.35 -4.28
C ARG A 44 9.28 10.34 -3.26
N PRO A 45 9.95 10.80 -2.21
CA PRO A 45 10.42 9.92 -1.15
C PRO A 45 9.32 9.66 -0.11
N VAL A 46 9.40 8.51 0.54
CA VAL A 46 8.65 8.22 1.77
C VAL A 46 9.64 8.05 2.93
N LEU A 47 9.22 8.43 4.13
CA LEU A 47 9.98 8.22 5.35
C LEU A 47 9.59 6.90 6.01
N SER A 48 10.59 6.12 6.38
CA SER A 48 10.46 4.93 7.22
C SER A 48 10.07 5.25 8.67
N ALA A 49 9.80 4.24 9.48
CA ALA A 49 9.56 4.39 10.91
C ALA A 49 10.78 4.90 11.68
N GLN A 50 12.00 4.75 11.14
CA GLN A 50 13.23 5.31 11.72
C GLN A 50 13.64 6.64 11.07
N ASN A 51 12.71 7.30 10.35
CA ASN A 51 12.94 8.58 9.67
C ASN A 51 14.04 8.54 8.59
N ARG A 52 14.35 7.36 8.04
CA ARG A 52 15.18 7.22 6.83
C ARG A 52 14.31 7.38 5.59
N SER A 53 14.82 8.08 4.57
CA SER A 53 14.11 8.25 3.30
C SER A 53 14.36 7.08 2.35
N ALA A 54 13.33 6.74 1.56
CA ALA A 54 13.49 5.91 0.38
C ALA A 54 12.63 6.46 -0.76
N THR A 55 13.18 6.48 -1.97
CA THR A 55 12.48 6.96 -3.16
C THR A 55 11.48 5.93 -3.66
N LEU A 56 10.22 6.34 -3.81
CA LEU A 56 9.15 5.55 -4.41
C LEU A 56 9.02 5.86 -5.91
N SER A 57 8.42 6.99 -6.25
CA SER A 57 8.15 7.35 -7.64
C SER A 57 9.28 8.21 -8.21
N THR A 58 9.56 8.06 -9.51
CA THR A 58 10.51 8.91 -10.23
C THR A 58 9.99 9.32 -11.60
N ASN A 59 10.27 10.56 -12.01
CA ASN A 59 10.19 11.02 -13.40
C ASN A 59 11.57 11.56 -13.79
N GLN A 60 12.08 11.18 -14.95
CA GLN A 60 13.43 11.54 -15.38
C GLN A 60 13.42 12.00 -16.83
N ILE A 61 14.04 13.14 -17.10
CA ILE A 61 14.24 13.68 -18.45
C ILE A 61 15.60 13.22 -18.94
N ASP A 62 15.62 12.16 -19.74
CA ASP A 62 16.82 11.55 -20.32
C ASP A 62 17.12 12.16 -21.69
N VAL A 63 18.32 12.72 -21.80
CA VAL A 63 18.81 13.42 -23.00
C VAL A 63 20.00 12.71 -23.63
N GLU A 64 20.37 11.53 -23.12
CA GLU A 64 21.62 10.85 -23.46
C GLU A 64 21.42 9.47 -24.04
N SER A 65 20.43 8.70 -23.55
CA SER A 65 20.28 7.29 -23.96
C SER A 65 19.95 7.15 -25.44
N SER A 66 19.21 8.08 -26.02
CA SER A 66 18.85 8.04 -27.44
C SER A 66 20.02 8.29 -28.38
N LEU A 67 21.08 8.96 -27.92
CA LEU A 67 22.20 9.35 -28.77
C LEU A 67 22.87 8.13 -29.42
N GLU A 68 23.63 8.38 -30.49
CA GLU A 68 24.54 7.38 -31.05
C GLU A 68 25.79 7.23 -30.16
N TYR A 69 26.30 8.35 -29.64
CA TYR A 69 27.43 8.38 -28.72
C TYR A 69 27.26 9.47 -27.67
N MET A 70 27.82 9.23 -26.48
CA MET A 70 28.08 10.28 -25.49
C MET A 70 29.58 10.41 -25.24
N VAL A 71 29.99 11.55 -24.70
CA VAL A 71 31.35 11.79 -24.19
C VAL A 71 31.24 11.83 -22.68
N ASP A 72 31.94 10.93 -21.99
CA ASP A 72 31.96 10.93 -20.52
C ASP A 72 32.83 12.06 -19.96
N ASN A 73 32.83 12.24 -18.64
CA ASN A 73 33.58 13.31 -17.98
C ASN A 73 35.11 13.19 -18.17
N GLU A 74 35.60 12.05 -18.65
CA GLU A 74 37.01 11.82 -18.99
C GLU A 74 37.31 12.13 -20.48
N GLY A 75 36.32 12.62 -21.23
CA GLY A 75 36.44 12.91 -22.65
C GLY A 75 36.34 11.68 -23.55
N LYS A 76 35.97 10.51 -23.01
CA LYS A 76 35.92 9.26 -23.78
C LYS A 76 34.55 9.06 -24.42
N LYS A 77 34.56 8.78 -25.73
CA LYS A 77 33.38 8.46 -26.52
C LYS A 77 32.83 7.07 -26.14
N ARG A 78 31.56 7.00 -25.75
CA ARG A 78 30.84 5.77 -25.38
C ARG A 78 29.63 5.58 -26.30
N GLN A 79 29.47 4.37 -26.84
CA GLN A 79 28.31 4.02 -27.67
C GLN A 79 27.00 4.04 -26.85
N LYS A 80 25.93 4.51 -27.48
CA LYS A 80 24.56 4.54 -26.96
C LYS A 80 23.60 3.86 -27.98
N TYR A 81 22.29 3.99 -27.78
CA TYR A 81 21.30 3.16 -28.49
C TYR A 81 20.97 3.63 -29.92
N ASP A 82 21.46 4.79 -30.37
CA ASP A 82 21.21 5.37 -31.70
C ASP A 82 19.72 5.39 -32.10
N ILE A 83 18.86 5.80 -31.17
CA ILE A 83 17.42 5.94 -31.38
C ILE A 83 17.18 7.33 -31.97
N HIS A 84 16.74 7.41 -33.22
CA HIS A 84 16.60 8.69 -33.92
C HIS A 84 15.32 8.75 -34.77
N PHE A 85 14.93 9.97 -35.14
CA PHE A 85 13.86 10.25 -36.09
C PHE A 85 14.30 11.32 -37.09
N THR A 86 13.60 11.41 -38.22
CA THR A 86 13.76 12.51 -39.18
C THR A 86 12.73 13.57 -38.85
N ASP A 87 13.18 14.79 -38.54
CA ASP A 87 12.29 15.90 -38.20
C ASP A 87 11.71 16.56 -39.47
N VAL A 88 10.81 17.53 -39.31
CA VAL A 88 10.09 18.21 -40.40
C VAL A 88 11.02 18.93 -41.40
N ASP A 89 12.24 19.25 -40.97
CA ASP A 89 13.31 19.85 -41.77
C ASP A 89 14.16 18.80 -42.52
N GLY A 90 13.84 17.51 -42.39
CA GLY A 90 14.59 16.40 -42.98
C GLY A 90 15.86 16.02 -42.20
N ILE A 91 16.10 16.64 -41.03
CA ILE A 91 17.33 16.44 -40.25
C ILE A 91 17.15 15.27 -39.26
N LYS A 92 18.16 14.40 -39.16
CA LYS A 92 18.24 13.35 -38.12
C LYS A 92 18.33 14.01 -36.74
N LYS A 93 17.36 13.76 -35.87
CA LYS A 93 17.34 14.22 -34.48
C LYS A 93 17.18 13.05 -33.51
N TYR A 94 17.67 13.25 -32.30
CA TYR A 94 17.56 12.29 -31.20
C TYR A 94 16.45 12.75 -30.25
N PRO A 95 15.46 11.90 -29.94
CA PRO A 95 14.39 12.26 -29.03
C PRO A 95 14.89 12.32 -27.59
N VAL A 96 14.26 13.17 -26.78
CA VAL A 96 14.33 13.10 -25.32
C VAL A 96 13.49 11.91 -24.85
N ILE A 97 14.03 11.09 -23.95
CA ILE A 97 13.33 9.94 -23.38
C ILE A 97 12.79 10.34 -21.99
N LEU A 98 11.51 10.07 -21.74
CA LEU A 98 10.89 10.29 -20.44
C LEU A 98 10.75 8.96 -19.70
N HIS A 99 11.52 8.79 -18.63
CA HIS A 99 11.38 7.62 -17.75
C HIS A 99 10.38 7.93 -16.65
N ASN A 100 9.31 7.14 -16.57
CA ASN A 100 8.29 7.25 -15.53
C ASN A 100 8.22 5.96 -14.73
N SER A 101 8.41 6.08 -13.41
CA SER A 101 8.05 5.04 -12.45
C SER A 101 7.04 5.66 -11.48
N PRO A 102 5.73 5.46 -11.69
CA PRO A 102 4.70 6.21 -10.98
C PRO A 102 4.56 5.76 -9.53
N THR A 103 4.84 4.50 -9.25
CA THR A 103 4.67 3.90 -7.92
C THR A 103 5.99 3.39 -7.32
N GLY A 104 7.05 3.28 -8.12
CA GLY A 104 8.24 2.51 -7.75
C GLY A 104 8.01 1.00 -7.85
N GLY A 105 8.92 0.22 -7.26
CA GLY A 105 8.76 -1.23 -7.13
C GLY A 105 7.65 -1.61 -6.14
N LEU A 106 6.91 -2.67 -6.44
CA LEU A 106 5.78 -3.14 -5.62
C LEU A 106 6.19 -3.44 -4.18
N GLU A 107 7.38 -4.02 -4.01
CA GLU A 107 7.99 -4.34 -2.72
C GLU A 107 8.21 -3.07 -1.90
N ARG A 108 8.62 -1.99 -2.55
CA ARG A 108 8.87 -0.70 -1.88
C ARG A 108 7.58 0.02 -1.53
N ILE A 109 6.52 -0.14 -2.33
CA ILE A 109 5.19 0.35 -1.97
C ILE A 109 4.70 -0.35 -0.70
N LEU A 110 4.79 -1.68 -0.66
CA LEU A 110 4.38 -2.46 0.51
C LEU A 110 5.20 -2.08 1.74
N TRP A 111 6.52 -1.97 1.59
CA TRP A 111 7.41 -1.46 2.63
C TRP A 111 6.97 -0.06 3.11
N GLY A 112 6.73 0.87 2.19
CA GLY A 112 6.31 2.24 2.50
C GLY A 112 4.99 2.31 3.26
N LEU A 113 4.01 1.46 2.91
CA LEU A 113 2.74 1.34 3.62
C LEU A 113 2.93 0.82 5.05
N ILE A 114 3.72 -0.24 5.23
CA ILE A 114 4.01 -0.83 6.53
C ILE A 114 4.78 0.16 7.41
N GLU A 115 5.87 0.71 6.90
CA GLU A 115 6.70 1.65 7.65
C GLU A 115 5.94 2.91 8.03
N THR A 116 5.10 3.44 7.14
CA THR A 116 4.22 4.58 7.46
C THR A 116 3.27 4.23 8.59
N ALA A 117 2.63 3.06 8.54
CA ALA A 117 1.73 2.60 9.59
C ALA A 117 2.46 2.43 10.93
N ILE A 118 3.71 1.94 10.93
CA ILE A 118 4.52 1.79 12.15
C ILE A 118 5.01 3.16 12.67
N ARG A 119 5.44 4.07 11.78
CA ARG A 119 5.87 5.42 12.14
C ARG A 119 4.76 6.20 12.84
N ASP A 120 3.54 6.08 12.34
CA ASP A 120 2.39 6.85 12.81
C ASP A 120 1.52 6.07 13.82
N LYS A 121 2.01 4.92 14.33
CA LYS A 121 1.26 4.00 15.21
C LYS A 121 0.74 4.61 16.51
N ASP A 122 1.36 5.70 16.98
CA ASP A 122 0.98 6.41 18.20
C ASP A 122 0.04 7.60 17.90
N LYS A 123 -0.15 7.93 16.62
CA LYS A 123 -1.01 9.02 16.14
C LYS A 123 -2.32 8.49 15.58
N ILE A 124 -2.25 7.43 14.77
CA ILE A 124 -3.38 6.82 14.08
C ILE A 124 -3.38 5.30 14.24
N VAL A 125 -4.55 4.69 14.16
CA VAL A 125 -4.68 3.22 14.24
C VAL A 125 -4.00 2.58 13.01
N PRO A 126 -2.97 1.74 13.20
CA PRO A 126 -2.23 1.16 12.07
C PRO A 126 -3.01 0.03 11.41
N GLY A 127 -2.81 -0.16 10.11
CA GLY A 127 -3.39 -1.28 9.36
C GLY A 127 -3.53 -0.99 7.87
N PHE A 128 -3.79 -2.05 7.10
CA PHE A 128 -4.14 -1.92 5.69
C PHE A 128 -5.62 -1.58 5.55
N ARG A 129 -5.97 -0.73 4.57
CA ARG A 129 -7.37 -0.51 4.18
C ARG A 129 -8.04 -1.86 3.86
N THR A 130 -9.34 -1.97 4.12
CA THR A 130 -10.10 -3.22 3.98
C THR A 130 -9.91 -3.90 2.63
N TRP A 131 -9.88 -3.14 1.52
CA TRP A 131 -9.68 -3.71 0.18
C TRP A 131 -8.28 -4.32 -0.03
N LEU A 132 -7.26 -3.80 0.66
CA LEU A 132 -5.87 -4.22 0.54
C LEU A 132 -5.49 -5.32 1.55
N SER A 133 -6.23 -5.44 2.65
CA SER A 133 -5.91 -6.41 3.71
C SER A 133 -5.91 -7.85 3.19
N PRO A 134 -4.87 -8.67 3.46
CA PRO A 134 -4.83 -10.07 3.04
C PRO A 134 -6.01 -10.87 3.57
N ILE A 135 -6.40 -10.60 4.82
CA ILE A 135 -7.62 -11.11 5.46
C ILE A 135 -8.47 -9.90 5.85
N GLN A 136 -9.67 -9.83 5.30
CA GLN A 136 -10.60 -8.71 5.50
C GLN A 136 -11.49 -8.96 6.72
N VAL A 137 -11.88 -10.21 6.91
CA VAL A 137 -12.73 -10.64 8.03
C VAL A 137 -12.09 -11.86 8.70
N ARG A 138 -12.04 -11.86 10.03
CA ARG A 138 -11.68 -13.04 10.82
C ARG A 138 -12.85 -13.45 11.70
N ILE A 139 -13.20 -14.72 11.70
CA ILE A 139 -14.26 -15.28 12.55
C ILE A 139 -13.62 -15.89 13.79
N LEU A 140 -14.18 -15.56 14.97
CA LEU A 140 -13.81 -16.09 16.27
C LEU A 140 -15.03 -16.72 16.93
N THR A 141 -14.83 -17.83 17.61
CA THR A 141 -15.85 -18.51 18.43
C THR A 141 -15.45 -18.49 19.90
N ILE A 142 -16.45 -18.47 20.80
CA ILE A 142 -16.22 -18.56 22.26
C ILE A 142 -15.93 -20.01 22.66
N SER A 143 -16.66 -20.97 22.10
CA SER A 143 -16.44 -22.42 22.27
C SER A 143 -16.49 -23.16 20.93
N ASN A 144 -16.22 -24.47 20.97
CA ASN A 144 -16.34 -25.34 19.79
C ASN A 144 -17.80 -25.46 19.30
N ASP A 145 -18.79 -25.22 20.16
CA ASP A 145 -20.20 -25.40 19.82
C ASP A 145 -20.66 -24.42 18.73
N GLN A 146 -19.96 -23.29 18.56
CA GLN A 146 -20.25 -22.30 17.52
C GLN A 146 -19.53 -22.58 16.19
N HIS A 147 -18.75 -23.66 16.06
CA HIS A 147 -17.96 -23.92 14.85
C HIS A 147 -18.82 -24.09 13.60
N ASP A 148 -19.94 -24.81 13.69
CA ASP A 148 -20.83 -24.98 12.54
C ASP A 148 -21.42 -23.66 12.06
N TYR A 149 -21.73 -22.76 12.99
CA TYR A 149 -22.22 -21.42 12.64
C TYR A 149 -21.11 -20.56 12.02
N ALA A 150 -19.88 -20.65 12.56
CA ALA A 150 -18.71 -19.99 12.00
C ALA A 150 -18.41 -20.44 10.55
N GLU A 151 -18.44 -21.74 10.28
CA GLU A 151 -18.22 -22.31 8.94
C GLU A 151 -19.30 -21.85 7.95
N LYS A 152 -20.57 -21.77 8.36
CA LYS A 152 -21.65 -21.21 7.53
C LYS A 152 -21.38 -19.74 7.15
N ILE A 153 -21.00 -18.92 8.12
CA ILE A 153 -20.66 -17.50 7.90
C ILE A 153 -19.44 -17.39 6.96
N LEU A 154 -18.41 -18.20 7.20
CA LEU A 154 -17.21 -18.27 6.37
C LEU A 154 -17.54 -18.57 4.91
N GLU A 155 -18.43 -19.53 4.66
CA GLU A 155 -18.89 -19.88 3.32
C GLU A 155 -19.66 -18.74 2.64
N ILE A 156 -20.58 -18.09 3.35
CA ILE A 156 -21.38 -16.99 2.82
C ILE A 156 -20.47 -15.83 2.40
N LEU A 157 -19.59 -15.37 3.32
CA LEU A 157 -18.67 -14.27 3.01
C LEU A 157 -17.67 -14.63 1.91
N SER A 158 -17.23 -15.89 1.86
CA SER A 158 -16.36 -16.36 0.80
C SER A 158 -17.05 -16.40 -0.57
N LYS A 159 -18.34 -16.76 -0.64
CA LYS A 159 -19.14 -16.72 -1.88
C LYS A 159 -19.28 -15.28 -2.38
N GLU A 160 -19.40 -14.33 -1.46
CA GLU A 160 -19.34 -12.90 -1.73
C GLU A 160 -17.93 -12.40 -2.11
N SER A 161 -16.93 -13.27 -2.29
CA SER A 161 -15.54 -12.92 -2.66
C SER A 161 -14.80 -12.04 -1.64
N TYR A 162 -15.19 -12.08 -0.36
CA TYR A 162 -14.38 -11.52 0.72
C TYR A 162 -13.31 -12.51 1.16
N ARG A 163 -12.15 -12.00 1.57
CA ARG A 163 -11.05 -12.82 2.09
C ARG A 163 -11.25 -13.01 3.58
N VAL A 164 -11.71 -14.20 3.95
CA VAL A 164 -12.12 -14.52 5.32
C VAL A 164 -11.38 -15.75 5.83
N ASP A 165 -10.93 -15.70 7.09
CA ASP A 165 -10.43 -16.85 7.84
C ASP A 165 -11.24 -17.10 9.12
N PHE A 166 -11.10 -18.30 9.65
CA PHE A 166 -11.69 -18.76 10.89
C PHE A 166 -10.59 -19.17 11.87
N ASP A 167 -10.54 -18.53 13.04
CA ASP A 167 -9.63 -18.89 14.12
C ASP A 167 -10.19 -20.05 14.96
N ASP A 168 -9.94 -21.26 14.46
CA ASP A 168 -10.39 -22.55 14.99
C ASP A 168 -9.50 -23.09 16.13
N ARG A 169 -8.50 -22.31 16.58
CA ARG A 169 -7.60 -22.75 17.65
C ARG A 169 -8.35 -22.91 18.97
N ASN A 170 -7.95 -23.86 19.80
CA ASN A 170 -8.45 -24.00 21.17
C ASN A 170 -7.72 -23.02 22.12
N GLU A 171 -8.03 -21.73 21.98
CA GLU A 171 -7.39 -20.62 22.71
C GLU A 171 -8.45 -19.71 23.32
N LYS A 172 -8.14 -19.06 24.46
CA LYS A 172 -9.05 -18.10 25.09
C LYS A 172 -9.43 -16.98 24.11
N LEU A 173 -10.70 -16.58 24.07
CA LEU A 173 -11.21 -15.54 23.17
C LEU A 173 -10.37 -14.26 23.19
N GLY A 174 -9.97 -13.78 24.38
CA GLY A 174 -9.14 -12.58 24.51
C GLY A 174 -7.79 -12.68 23.78
N LYS A 175 -7.19 -13.88 23.74
CA LYS A 175 -5.94 -14.14 22.98
C LYS A 175 -6.20 -14.14 21.48
N LYS A 176 -7.32 -14.72 21.02
CA LYS A 176 -7.75 -14.67 19.62
C LYS A 176 -8.02 -13.23 19.16
N ILE A 177 -8.74 -12.44 19.95
CA ILE A 177 -8.99 -11.01 19.69
C ILE A 177 -7.67 -10.25 19.60
N ARG A 178 -6.76 -10.43 20.58
CA ARG A 178 -5.44 -9.79 20.54
C ARG A 178 -4.67 -10.16 19.28
N GLN A 179 -4.70 -11.42 18.85
CA GLN A 179 -4.04 -11.84 17.61
C GLN A 179 -4.65 -11.16 16.39
N SER A 180 -5.98 -11.03 16.34
CA SER A 180 -6.68 -10.31 15.26
C SER A 180 -6.26 -8.83 15.19
N GLU A 181 -6.11 -8.17 16.35
CA GLU A 181 -5.65 -6.79 16.44
C GLU A 181 -4.18 -6.64 16.01
N ILE A 182 -3.32 -7.61 16.34
CA ILE A 182 -1.90 -7.64 15.91
C ILE A 182 -1.79 -7.86 14.40
N ASP A 183 -2.61 -8.75 13.84
CA ASP A 183 -2.66 -9.05 12.41
C ASP A 183 -3.33 -7.92 11.59
N TRP A 184 -3.78 -6.84 12.25
CA TRP A 184 -4.49 -5.71 11.66
C TRP A 184 -5.75 -6.10 10.88
N ILE A 185 -6.50 -7.08 11.37
CA ILE A 185 -7.73 -7.53 10.70
C ILE A 185 -8.77 -6.39 10.73
N PRO A 186 -9.30 -5.96 9.57
CA PRO A 186 -10.28 -4.87 9.51
C PRO A 186 -11.59 -5.17 10.24
N TYR A 187 -12.10 -6.40 10.09
CA TYR A 187 -13.34 -6.85 10.72
C TYR A 187 -13.12 -8.17 11.46
N THR A 188 -13.39 -8.20 12.76
CA THR A 188 -13.37 -9.45 13.53
C THR A 188 -14.78 -9.79 13.96
N ILE A 189 -15.32 -10.92 13.51
CA ILE A 189 -16.58 -11.48 13.94
C ILE A 189 -16.34 -12.31 15.22
N ILE A 190 -17.22 -12.17 16.21
CA ILE A 190 -17.24 -12.92 17.45
C ILE A 190 -18.60 -13.60 17.55
N LEU A 191 -18.58 -14.93 17.75
CA LEU A 191 -19.76 -15.77 17.84
C LEU A 191 -19.79 -16.48 19.20
N GLY A 192 -20.78 -16.14 20.03
CA GLY A 192 -21.15 -16.89 21.22
C GLY A 192 -22.45 -17.67 21.03
N THR A 193 -22.91 -18.29 22.11
CA THR A 193 -24.18 -19.02 22.14
C THR A 193 -25.35 -18.14 21.71
N LYS A 194 -25.40 -16.90 22.22
CA LYS A 194 -26.46 -15.95 21.87
C LYS A 194 -26.48 -15.60 20.38
N GLU A 195 -25.32 -15.26 19.80
CA GLU A 195 -25.22 -14.97 18.37
C GLU A 195 -25.68 -16.14 17.50
N GLN A 196 -25.36 -17.37 17.91
CA GLN A 196 -25.80 -18.59 17.23
C GLN A 196 -27.32 -18.79 17.34
N GLU A 197 -27.90 -18.66 18.53
CA GLU A 197 -29.35 -18.82 18.75
C GLU A 197 -30.15 -17.76 17.96
N ASP A 198 -29.72 -16.50 18.03
CA ASP A 198 -30.42 -15.38 17.39
C ASP A 198 -30.12 -15.25 15.88
N GLN A 199 -29.23 -16.09 15.34
CA GLN A 199 -28.68 -15.97 13.98
C GLN A 199 -28.20 -14.53 13.71
N THR A 200 -27.39 -14.01 14.62
CA THR A 200 -26.75 -12.68 14.55
C THR A 200 -25.23 -12.83 14.67
N ILE A 201 -24.51 -11.71 14.59
CA ILE A 201 -23.07 -11.65 14.80
C ILE A 201 -22.70 -10.45 15.67
N SER A 202 -21.59 -10.55 16.40
CA SER A 202 -20.94 -9.42 17.04
C SER A 202 -19.66 -9.08 16.27
N VAL A 203 -19.48 -7.81 15.89
CA VAL A 203 -18.40 -7.35 15.01
C VAL A 203 -17.54 -6.34 15.74
N ARG A 204 -16.23 -6.55 15.68
CA ARG A 204 -15.22 -5.57 16.06
C ARG A 204 -14.59 -5.00 14.79
N LYS A 205 -14.95 -3.76 14.44
CA LYS A 205 -14.42 -3.01 13.29
C LYS A 205 -13.20 -2.20 13.71
N ARG A 206 -12.05 -2.48 13.13
CA ARG A 206 -10.81 -1.73 13.35
C ARG A 206 -10.92 -0.34 12.73
N LEU A 207 -10.54 0.69 13.47
CA LEU A 207 -10.65 2.10 13.06
C LEU A 207 -9.44 2.57 12.25
N ILE A 208 -9.01 1.79 11.25
CA ILE A 208 -7.76 2.01 10.49
C ILE A 208 -7.64 3.46 9.99
N GLY A 209 -6.53 4.12 10.35
CA GLY A 209 -6.23 5.50 9.99
C GLY A 209 -6.97 6.58 10.79
N HIS A 210 -7.84 6.21 11.73
CA HIS A 210 -8.44 7.20 12.65
C HIS A 210 -7.42 7.62 13.71
N PRO A 211 -7.47 8.88 14.19
CA PRO A 211 -6.65 9.33 15.31
C PRO A 211 -6.85 8.46 16.55
N ILE A 212 -5.77 8.14 17.22
CA ILE A 212 -5.82 7.43 18.51
C ILE A 212 -6.18 8.44 19.59
N GLY A 213 -7.39 8.30 20.15
CA GLY A 213 -7.85 9.14 21.26
C GLY A 213 -7.16 8.81 22.59
N PRO A 214 -7.46 9.56 23.67
CA PRO A 214 -6.84 9.39 24.99
C PRO A 214 -7.00 7.97 25.56
N LYS A 215 -8.12 7.30 25.22
CA LYS A 215 -8.44 5.93 25.65
C LYS A 215 -7.73 4.85 24.82
N LYS A 216 -6.95 5.22 23.81
CA LYS A 216 -6.23 4.31 22.89
C LYS A 216 -7.13 3.26 22.23
N GLU A 217 -8.37 3.63 21.92
CA GLU A 217 -9.33 2.75 21.27
C GLU A 217 -8.93 2.52 19.80
N THR A 218 -8.72 1.25 19.43
CA THR A 218 -8.30 0.86 18.07
C THR A 218 -9.45 0.34 17.21
N SER A 219 -10.58 0.00 17.83
CA SER A 219 -11.69 -0.69 17.17
C SER A 219 -13.02 -0.35 17.84
N LYS A 220 -14.10 -0.32 17.06
CA LYS A 220 -15.48 -0.14 17.49
C LYS A 220 -16.21 -1.49 17.51
N ASN A 221 -16.92 -1.77 18.60
CA ASN A 221 -17.77 -2.96 18.70
C ASN A 221 -19.20 -2.64 18.22
N ILE A 222 -19.80 -3.59 17.52
CA ILE A 222 -21.17 -3.54 17.00
C ILE A 222 -21.76 -4.92 17.23
N ASN A 223 -22.73 -5.05 18.13
CA ASN A 223 -23.20 -6.35 18.62
C ASN A 223 -24.60 -6.67 18.10
N ASN A 224 -24.91 -7.96 17.97
CA ASN A 224 -26.24 -8.48 17.59
C ASN A 224 -26.76 -7.97 16.23
N ILE A 225 -25.88 -7.78 15.25
CA ILE A 225 -26.29 -7.38 13.88
C ILE A 225 -26.49 -8.60 13.00
N LYS A 226 -27.26 -8.45 11.91
CA LYS A 226 -27.36 -9.50 10.88
C LYS A 226 -26.11 -9.51 10.00
N LEU A 227 -25.80 -10.69 9.43
CA LEU A 227 -24.67 -10.84 8.50
C LEU A 227 -24.81 -9.93 7.26
N SER A 228 -26.04 -9.65 6.81
CA SER A 228 -26.33 -8.73 5.71
C SER A 228 -25.82 -7.31 5.98
N GLU A 229 -25.96 -6.82 7.20
CA GLU A 229 -25.48 -5.49 7.60
C GLU A 229 -23.94 -5.41 7.51
N LEU A 230 -23.24 -6.46 7.95
CA LEU A 230 -21.78 -6.53 7.77
C LEU A 230 -21.39 -6.55 6.27
N ILE A 231 -22.14 -7.25 5.43
CA ILE A 231 -21.88 -7.28 3.99
C ILE A 231 -22.03 -5.87 3.39
N GLU A 232 -23.04 -5.09 3.80
CA GLU A 232 -23.20 -3.70 3.38
C GLU A 232 -22.03 -2.81 3.83
N MET A 233 -21.61 -2.95 5.10
CA MET A 233 -20.43 -2.24 5.61
C MET A 233 -19.16 -2.58 4.80
N LEU A 234 -18.94 -3.86 4.49
CA LEU A 234 -17.81 -4.31 3.70
C LEU A 234 -17.90 -3.79 2.26
N LYS A 235 -19.09 -3.76 1.66
CA LYS A 235 -19.31 -3.19 0.31
C LYS A 235 -18.94 -1.71 0.27
N GLU A 236 -19.37 -0.94 1.25
CA GLU A 236 -19.04 0.50 1.32
C GLU A 236 -17.53 0.71 1.57
N ASP A 237 -16.93 0.01 2.53
CA ASP A 237 -15.49 0.11 2.85
C ASP A 237 -14.57 -0.32 1.69
N THR A 238 -15.07 -1.09 0.74
CA THR A 238 -14.30 -1.60 -0.43
C THR A 238 -14.77 -1.02 -1.76
N LYS A 239 -15.68 -0.05 -1.74
CA LYS A 239 -16.25 0.57 -2.93
C LYS A 239 -15.18 1.24 -3.78
N GLY A 240 -15.23 0.97 -5.09
CA GLY A 240 -14.27 1.51 -6.06
C GLY A 240 -12.90 0.83 -6.09
N PHE A 241 -12.67 -0.20 -5.26
CA PHE A 241 -11.41 -0.95 -5.24
C PHE A 241 -11.56 -2.37 -5.81
N PRO A 242 -10.47 -2.97 -6.30
CA PRO A 242 -10.48 -4.35 -6.79
C PRO A 242 -10.90 -5.34 -5.70
N LYS A 243 -11.70 -6.34 -6.09
CA LYS A 243 -12.18 -7.40 -5.20
C LYS A 243 -11.74 -8.76 -5.74
N HIS A 244 -10.82 -9.40 -5.03
CA HIS A 244 -10.27 -10.71 -5.38
C HIS A 244 -10.37 -11.69 -4.21
N LYS A 245 -10.81 -12.92 -4.51
CA LYS A 245 -10.85 -14.04 -3.58
C LYS A 245 -9.45 -14.61 -3.33
N LEU A 246 -9.22 -15.19 -2.15
CA LEU A 246 -8.02 -15.98 -1.91
C LEU A 246 -8.05 -17.29 -2.73
N PRO A 247 -6.88 -17.79 -3.18
CA PRO A 247 -6.72 -19.21 -3.50
C PRO A 247 -7.19 -20.05 -2.30
N LYS A 248 -7.82 -21.20 -2.54
CA LYS A 248 -8.66 -21.88 -1.53
C LYS A 248 -8.01 -22.55 -0.28
N PRO A 249 -6.68 -22.58 0.01
CA PRO A 249 -6.22 -23.27 1.23
C PRO A 249 -6.27 -22.45 2.54
N PHE A 250 -6.40 -21.11 2.51
CA PHE A 250 -6.25 -20.25 3.71
C PHE A 250 -7.58 -19.91 4.40
N ARG A 251 -8.29 -20.91 4.93
CA ARG A 251 -9.55 -20.66 5.66
C ARG A 251 -9.50 -20.96 7.15
N LYS A 252 -8.67 -21.91 7.58
CA LYS A 252 -8.48 -22.20 9.01
C LYS A 252 -7.19 -21.55 9.49
N PHE A 253 -7.25 -20.88 10.64
CA PHE A 253 -6.08 -20.25 11.22
C PHE A 253 -5.06 -21.29 11.68
N SER A 254 -5.53 -22.45 12.17
CA SER A 254 -4.68 -23.58 12.57
C SER A 254 -3.76 -24.08 11.45
N THR A 255 -4.17 -23.95 10.18
CA THR A 255 -3.37 -24.37 9.03
C THR A 255 -2.44 -23.28 8.51
N LYS A 256 -2.44 -22.08 9.12
CA LYS A 256 -1.55 -20.98 8.74
C LYS A 256 -0.12 -21.35 9.11
N ILE A 257 0.79 -21.30 8.14
CA ILE A 257 2.21 -21.50 8.37
C ILE A 257 2.71 -20.40 9.32
N SER A 258 3.21 -20.81 10.49
CA SER A 258 3.88 -19.92 11.44
C SER A 258 5.38 -20.24 11.42
N PHE A 259 6.20 -19.23 11.19
CA PHE A 259 7.66 -19.31 11.32
C PHE A 259 8.15 -18.97 12.73
N ARG A 260 7.22 -18.69 13.66
CA ARG A 260 7.50 -18.54 15.08
C ARG A 260 7.06 -19.83 15.77
N LYS A 261 8.03 -20.58 16.29
CA LYS A 261 7.81 -21.61 17.31
C LYS A 261 7.60 -20.94 18.66
#